data_AF-A0A1F9G1G7-F1
#
_entry.id   AF-A0A1F9G1G7-F1
#
_cell.length_a   1.000
_cell.length_b   1.000
_cell.length_c   1.000
_cell.angle_alpha   90.00
_cell.angle_beta   90.00
_cell.angle_gamma   90.00
#
_symmetry.space_group_name_H-M   'P 1'
#
loop_
_entity.id
_entity.type
_entity.pdbx_description
1 polymer ?
#
loop_
_entity_poly.entity_id
_entity_poly.type
_entity_poly.pdbx_seq_one_letter_code
_entity_poly.pdbx_strand_id
1 'polypeptide(L)' 'MTRITISLPDEVAQRVAREARRTGASVSELIREVLSAELGKRRRRLRIIGLGKSGTRHTARNADAALAEGFGADRRR' A
#
# COMPACT_ATOMS: atom_id res chain seq x y z
N MET A 1 -6.87 4.29 -22.16
CA MET A 1 -6.85 5.50 -21.30
C MET A 1 -8.26 6.03 -21.17
N THR A 2 -8.65 6.49 -19.98
CA THR A 2 -9.93 7.16 -19.74
C THR A 2 -9.70 8.66 -19.64
N ARG A 3 -10.56 9.48 -20.27
CA ARG A 3 -10.49 10.94 -20.17
C ARG A 3 -11.38 11.41 -19.02
N ILE A 4 -10.81 12.21 -18.13
CA ILE A 4 -11.52 12.86 -17.03
C ILE A 4 -11.29 14.36 -17.18
N THR A 5 -12.37 15.14 -17.12
CA THR A 5 -12.31 16.60 -17.06
C THR A 5 -12.51 17.02 -15.61
N ILE A 6 -11.58 17.81 -15.07
CA ILE A 6 -11.65 18.35 -13.71
C ILE A 6 -11.45 19.85 -13.77
N SER A 7 -12.19 20.59 -12.94
CA SER A 7 -11.93 22.01 -12.72
C SER A 7 -10.89 22.14 -11.61
N LEU A 8 -9.88 22.97 -11.83
CA LEU A 8 -8.85 23.28 -10.85
C LEU A 8 -8.93 24.75 -10.46
N PRO A 9 -8.57 25.12 -9.23
CA PRO A 9 -8.30 26.52 -8.90
C PRO A 9 -7.22 27.09 -9.82
N ASP A 10 -7.34 28.37 -10.20
CA ASP A 10 -6.49 29.01 -11.20
C ASP A 10 -5.02 28.99 -10.79
N GLU A 11 -4.73 29.21 -9.52
CA GLU A 11 -3.39 29.20 -8.96
C GLU A 11 -2.71 27.83 -9.11
N VAL A 12 -3.49 26.75 -8.98
CA VAL A 12 -3.02 25.38 -9.15
C VAL A 12 -2.77 25.09 -10.63
N ALA A 13 -3.70 25.46 -11.50
CA ALA A 13 -3.57 25.28 -12.95
C ALA A 13 -2.31 25.99 -13.49
N GLN A 14 -2.06 27.23 -13.05
CA GLN A 14 -0.87 27.98 -13.42
C GLN A 14 0.41 27.32 -12.93
N ARG A 15 0.42 26.80 -11.70
CA ARG A 15 1.59 26.11 -11.14
C ARG A 15 1.93 24.84 -11.92
N VAL A 16 0.91 24.05 -12.27
CA VAL A 16 1.07 22.85 -13.10
C VAL A 16 1.61 23.20 -14.49
N ALA A 17 1.08 24.25 -15.13
CA ALA A 17 1.55 24.69 -16.44
C ALA A 17 3.01 25.15 -16.43
N ARG A 18 3.43 25.89 -15.39
CA ARG A 18 4.83 26.29 -15.21
C ARG A 18 5.73 25.08 -15.03
N GLU A 19 5.31 24.12 -14.21
CA GLU A 19 6.10 22.93 -13.92
C GLU A 19 6.26 22.04 -15.15
N ALA A 20 5.19 21.84 -15.93
CA ALA A 20 5.24 21.11 -17.19
C ALA A 20 6.24 21.73 -18.18
N ARG A 21 6.26 23.07 -18.29
CA ARG A 21 7.25 23.78 -19.11
C ARG A 21 8.69 23.59 -18.58
N ARG A 22 8.87 23.64 -17.27
CA ARG A 22 10.18 23.48 -16.61
C ARG A 22 10.78 22.09 -16.85
N THR A 23 9.95 21.06 -16.88
CA THR A 23 10.38 19.67 -17.08
C THR A 23 10.38 19.23 -18.54
N GLY A 24 9.90 20.08 -19.46
CA GLY A 24 9.75 19.74 -20.87
C GLY A 24 8.66 18.69 -21.15
N ALA A 25 7.76 18.46 -20.20
CA ALA A 25 6.67 17.47 -20.30
C ALA A 25 5.33 18.15 -20.64
N SER A 26 4.38 17.37 -21.16
CA SER A 26 3.01 17.88 -21.31
C SER A 26 2.29 17.94 -19.95
N VAL A 27 1.34 18.87 -19.79
CA VAL A 27 0.51 18.96 -18.57
C VAL A 27 -0.16 17.62 -18.26
N SER A 28 -0.71 16.96 -19.29
CA SER A 28 -1.37 15.67 -19.15
C SER A 28 -0.43 14.56 -18.68
N GLU A 29 0.85 14.61 -19.06
CA GLU A 29 1.86 13.65 -18.63
C GLU A 29 2.28 13.88 -17.18
N LEU A 30 2.58 15.13 -16.81
CA LEU A 30 2.89 15.52 -15.45
C LEU A 30 1.75 15.13 -14.48
N ILE A 31 0.50 15.44 -14.85
CA ILE A 31 -0.66 15.09 -14.03
C ILE A 31 -0.82 13.57 -13.90
N ARG A 32 -0.60 12.78 -14.97
CA ARG A 32 -0.64 11.33 -14.88
C ARG A 32 0.44 10.78 -13.95
N GLU A 33 1.65 11.32 -14.02
CA GLU A 33 2.75 10.91 -13.14
C GLU A 33 2.43 11.20 -11.68
N VAL A 34 2.00 12.43 -11.37
CA VAL A 34 1.62 12.84 -10.01
C VAL A 34 0.45 12.00 -9.50
N LEU A 35 -0.63 11.85 -10.27
CA LEU A 35 -1.77 11.02 -9.87
C LEU A 35 -1.38 9.55 -9.70
N SER A 36 -0.46 9.02 -10.52
CA SER A 36 0.05 7.67 -10.36
C SER A 36 0.96 7.52 -9.14
N ALA A 37 1.74 8.55 -8.80
CA ALA A 37 2.57 8.55 -7.60
C ALA A 37 1.71 8.60 -6.32
N GLU A 38 0.67 9.44 -6.32
CA GLU A 38 -0.22 9.64 -5.17
C GLU A 38 -1.23 8.49 -5.01
N LEU A 39 -1.87 8.06 -6.11
CA LEU A 39 -2.94 7.06 -6.08
C LEU A 39 -2.44 5.65 -6.43
N GLY A 40 -1.43 5.53 -7.30
CA GLY A 40 -0.88 4.26 -7.74
C GLY A 40 0.00 3.55 -6.70
N LYS A 41 0.54 4.26 -5.71
CA LYS A 41 1.20 3.65 -4.54
C LYS A 41 0.23 2.95 -3.60
N ARG A 42 -1.09 3.19 -3.73
CA ARG A 42 -2.11 2.28 -3.23
C ARG A 42 -2.25 1.08 -4.18
N ARG A 43 -1.15 0.36 -4.42
CA ARG A 43 -1.25 -1.10 -4.45
C ARG A 43 -1.85 -1.43 -3.09
N ARG A 44 -3.17 -1.60 -3.04
CA ARG A 44 -3.86 -2.29 -1.95
C ARG A 44 -2.99 -3.52 -1.75
N ARG A 45 -2.20 -3.56 -0.67
CA ARG A 45 -1.56 -4.82 -0.26
C ARG A 45 -2.74 -5.75 -0.26
N LEU A 46 -2.78 -6.68 -1.22
CA LEU A 46 -3.63 -7.84 -1.12
C LEU A 46 -3.38 -8.29 0.31
N ARG A 47 -4.39 -8.12 1.17
CA ARG A 47 -4.34 -8.62 2.55
C ARG A 47 -4.32 -10.11 2.35
N ILE A 48 -3.10 -10.59 2.18
CA ILE A 48 -2.63 -11.94 2.01
C ILE A 48 -3.80 -12.91 2.19
N ILE A 49 -4.48 -13.14 1.08
CA ILE A 49 -5.20 -14.38 0.81
C ILE A 49 -4.12 -15.45 1.02
N GLY A 50 -4.07 -16.04 2.22
CA GLY A 50 -3.05 -17.02 2.61
C GLY A 50 -2.21 -16.73 3.86
N LEU A 51 -2.44 -15.66 4.64
CA LEU A 51 -1.86 -15.58 6.00
C LEU A 51 -2.71 -16.47 6.91
N GLY A 52 -2.28 -17.72 7.05
CA GLY A 52 -3.11 -18.86 7.51
C GLY A 52 -3.00 -20.09 6.60
N LYS A 53 -2.39 -19.97 5.40
CA LYS A 53 -1.95 -21.11 4.58
C LYS A 53 -0.49 -21.49 4.84
N SER A 54 -0.20 -21.62 6.13
CA SER A 54 0.81 -22.49 6.76
C SER A 54 0.38 -22.48 8.23
N GLY A 55 -0.11 -23.56 8.82
CA GLY A 55 0.62 -24.83 8.88
C GLY A 55 1.79 -24.77 9.88
N THR A 56 1.94 -23.64 10.59
CA THR A 56 2.93 -23.38 11.64
C THR A 56 4.37 -23.28 11.11
N ARG A 57 4.99 -22.10 11.27
CA ARG A 57 6.45 -21.89 11.11
C ARG A 57 7.17 -21.62 12.43
N HIS A 58 6.57 -21.99 13.57
CA HIS A 58 7.37 -22.24 14.77
C HIS A 58 8.02 -23.64 14.76
N THR A 59 8.05 -24.29 13.60
CA THR A 59 8.41 -25.69 13.35
C THR A 59 9.90 -25.98 13.29
N ALA A 60 10.74 -25.26 14.04
CA ALA A 60 12.04 -25.87 14.31
C ALA A 60 12.65 -25.41 15.61
N ARG A 61 12.79 -24.10 15.78
CA ARG A 61 13.78 -23.62 16.76
C ARG A 61 13.27 -23.51 18.18
N ASN A 62 11.98 -23.26 18.39
CA ASN A 62 11.43 -22.89 19.70
C ASN A 62 10.20 -23.73 20.10
N ALA A 63 10.04 -24.93 19.54
CA ALA A 63 8.88 -25.77 19.83
C ALA A 63 8.85 -26.25 21.30
N ASP A 64 10.00 -26.60 21.86
CA ASP A 64 10.09 -27.16 23.22
C ASP A 64 9.78 -26.11 24.30
N ALA A 65 10.23 -24.87 24.12
CA ALA A 65 9.92 -23.77 25.04
C ALA A 65 8.43 -23.38 25.01
N ALA A 66 7.80 -23.40 23.84
CA ALA A 66 6.38 -23.07 23.68
C ALA A 66 5.43 -24.12 24.28
N LEU A 67 5.85 -25.38 24.38
CA LEU A 67 5.08 -26.46 25.01
C LEU A 67 5.25 -26.50 26.54
N ALA A 68 6.41 -26.09 27.05
CA ALA A 68 6.67 -26.03 28.48
C ALA A 68 5.86 -24.93 29.20
N GLU A 69 5.52 -23.84 28.50
CA GLU A 69 4.99 -22.62 29.14
C GLU A 69 3.45 -22.57 29.24
N GLY A 70 2.70 -23.41 28.51
CA GLY A 70 1.27 -23.10 28.33
C GLY A 70 0.27 -24.22 28.06
N PHE A 71 0.66 -25.49 28.04
CA PHE A 71 -0.28 -26.58 27.77
C PHE A 71 -0.58 -27.42 29.03
N GLY A 72 -1.69 -27.11 29.71
CA GLY A 72 -2.46 -28.10 30.47
C GLY A 72 -2.41 -28.10 31.99
N ALA A 73 -2.55 -26.95 32.67
CA ALA A 73 -3.07 -26.94 34.04
C ALA A 73 -4.41 -26.19 34.09
N ASP A 74 -5.44 -26.99 34.29
CA ASP A 74 -6.87 -26.74 34.19
C ASP A 74 -7.35 -25.55 35.04
N ARG A 75 -8.06 -24.62 34.40
CA ARG A 75 -8.94 -23.66 35.09
C ARG A 75 -10.17 -24.41 35.56
N ARG A 76 -10.31 -24.71 36.86
CA ARG A 76 -11.59 -24.67 37.61
C ARG A 76 -11.33 -24.53 39.12
N ARG A 77 -11.56 -23.36 39.72
CA ARG A 77 -12.78 -22.98 40.45
C ARG A 77 -12.57 -21.66 41.19
#